data_AF-A0A495ZSB6-F1
#
_entry.id   AF-A0A495ZSB6-F1
#
_cell.length_a   1.000
_cell.length_b   1.000
_cell.length_c   1.000
_cell.angle_alpha   90.00
_cell.angle_beta   90.00
_cell.angle_gamma   90.00
#
_symmetry.space_group_name_H-M   'P 1'
#
loop_
_entity.id
_entity.type
_entity.pdbx_description
1 polymer ?
#
loop_
_entity_poly.entity_id
_entity_poly.type
_entity_poly.pdbx_seq_one_letter_code
_entity_poly.pdbx_strand_id
1 'polypeptide(L)' 'MTRNAVIAHFIARVFLLALPIQNTDFSVLDLKAHYRGLKYLQETLKRLPQKPEPIVIDQLTEHLTAIGSIHQTPAQLRPG' A
#
# COMPACT_ATOMS: atom_id res chain seq x y z
N MET A 1 8.09 -0.71 -25.83
CA MET A 1 7.79 -1.22 -24.47
C MET A 1 7.68 -0.06 -23.46
N THR A 2 6.94 1.01 -23.78
CA THR A 2 7.06 2.31 -23.06
C THR A 2 5.73 3.04 -22.81
N ARG A 3 4.66 2.72 -23.54
CA ARG A 3 3.38 3.47 -23.45
C ARG A 3 2.64 3.25 -22.12
N ASN A 4 2.66 2.03 -21.57
CA ASN A 4 1.98 1.71 -20.31
C ASN A 4 2.69 2.30 -19.09
N ALA A 5 4.01 2.48 -19.16
CA ALA A 5 4.79 3.06 -18.07
C ALA A 5 4.53 4.56 -17.91
N VAL A 6 4.37 5.29 -19.02
CA VAL A 6 4.04 6.72 -19.02
C VAL A 6 2.64 6.96 -18.46
N ILE A 7 1.65 6.14 -18.85
CA ILE A 7 0.28 6.23 -18.35
C ILE A 7 0.24 5.93 -16.85
N ALA A 8 0.93 4.87 -16.40
CA ALA A 8 1.01 4.54 -14.97
C ALA A 8 1.67 5.65 -14.14
N HIS A 9 2.72 6.29 -14.67
CA HIS A 9 3.36 7.44 -14.03
C HIS A 9 2.41 8.64 -13.94
N PHE A 10 1.67 8.94 -15.00
CA PHE A 10 0.70 10.04 -15.02
C PHE A 10 -0.44 9.81 -14.04
N ILE A 11 -1.04 8.61 -14.04
CA ILE A 11 -2.12 8.24 -13.11
C ILE A 11 -1.63 8.29 -11.66
N ALA A 12 -0.44 7.75 -11.38
CA ALA A 12 0.14 7.80 -10.04
C ALA A 12 0.37 9.25 -9.58
N ARG A 13 0.85 10.13 -10.48
CA ARG A 13 1.09 11.55 -10.18
C ARG A 13 -0.21 12.33 -9.95
N VAL A 14 -1.24 12.09 -10.77
CA VAL A 14 -2.57 12.70 -10.58
C VAL A 14 -3.21 12.23 -9.28
N PHE A 15 -3.08 10.94 -8.96
CA PHE A 15 -3.58 10.38 -7.69
C PHE A 15 -2.83 10.96 -6.48
N LEU A 16 -1.51 11.13 -6.58
CA LEU A 16 -0.68 11.76 -5.55
C LEU A 16 -1.10 13.22 -5.29
N LEU A 17 -1.46 13.96 -6.34
CA LEU A 17 -1.94 15.34 -6.23
C LEU A 17 -3.34 15.45 -5.61
N ALA A 18 -4.14 14.38 -5.67
CA ALA A 18 -5.50 14.35 -5.12
C ALA A 18 -5.54 13.99 -3.63
N LEU A 19 -4.45 13.47 -3.08
CA LEU A 19 -4.31 13.23 -1.65
C LEU A 19 -3.83 14.52 -0.98
N PRO A 20 -4.36 14.91 0.20
CA PRO A 20 -3.90 16.08 0.95
C PRO A 20 -2.55 15.76 1.62
N ILE A 21 -1.53 15.51 0.81
CA ILE A 21 -0.19 15.15 1.25
C ILE A 21 0.57 16.44 1.50
N GLN A 22 0.53 16.92 2.75
CA GLN A 22 1.32 18.06 3.20
C GLN A 22 2.83 17.76 3.35
N ASN A 23 3.30 16.55 3.04
CA ASN A 23 4.73 16.22 3.06
C ASN A 23 5.09 15.21 1.98
N THR A 24 5.95 15.62 1.05
CA THR A 24 6.38 14.92 -0.16
C THR A 24 7.27 13.71 0.12
N ASP A 25 6.76 12.69 0.82
CA ASP A 25 7.44 11.41 1.04
C ASP A 25 6.54 10.23 0.61
N PHE A 26 5.84 10.38 -0.52
CA PHE A 26 5.07 9.29 -1.11
C PHE A 26 5.39 9.15 -2.60
N SER A 27 5.80 7.95 -3.00
CA SER A 27 6.30 7.63 -4.34
C SER A 27 5.39 6.64 -5.06
N VAL A 28 5.65 6.49 -6.36
CA VAL A 28 5.00 5.44 -7.18
C VAL A 28 5.31 4.03 -6.65
N LEU A 29 6.46 3.83 -6.00
CA LEU A 29 6.82 2.55 -5.39
C LEU A 29 5.95 2.27 -4.15
N ASP A 30 5.69 3.30 -3.35
CA ASP A 30 4.84 3.19 -2.16
C ASP A 30 3.39 2.90 -2.56
N LEU A 31 2.90 3.54 -3.62
CA LEU A 31 1.58 3.23 -4.19
C LEU A 31 1.50 1.77 -4.68
N LYS A 32 2.55 1.28 -5.33
CA LYS A 32 2.63 -0.12 -5.79
C LYS A 32 2.68 -1.09 -4.61
N ALA A 33 3.47 -0.79 -3.58
CA ALA A 33 3.55 -1.57 -2.35
C ALA A 33 2.17 -1.67 -1.70
N HIS A 34 1.47 -0.54 -1.58
CA HIS A 34 0.14 -0.48 -1.02
C HIS A 34 -0.86 -1.40 -1.75
N TYR A 35 -1.00 -1.27 -3.08
CA TYR A 35 -1.92 -2.13 -3.83
C TYR A 35 -1.53 -3.61 -3.81
N ARG A 36 -0.23 -3.93 -3.78
CA ARG A 36 0.24 -5.33 -3.66
C ARG A 36 -0.09 -5.90 -2.29
N GLY A 37 0.15 -5.13 -1.22
CA GLY A 37 -0.18 -5.52 0.15
C GLY A 37 -1.66 -5.83 0.31
N LEU A 38 -2.54 -4.96 -0.20
CA LEU A 38 -3.99 -5.19 -0.20
C LEU A 38 -4.36 -6.46 -0.98
N LYS A 39 -3.76 -6.68 -2.15
CA LYS A 39 -4.02 -7.88 -2.95
C LYS A 39 -3.61 -9.15 -2.20
N TYR A 40 -2.44 -9.15 -1.56
CA TYR A 40 -2.00 -10.30 -0.76
C TYR A 40 -2.92 -10.54 0.43
N LEU A 41 -3.30 -9.49 1.15
CA LEU A 41 -4.27 -9.61 2.24
C LEU A 41 -5.58 -10.24 1.77
N GLN A 42 -6.15 -9.75 0.68
CA GLN A 42 -7.38 -10.30 0.11
C GLN A 42 -7.25 -11.78 -0.25
N GLU A 43 -6.18 -12.17 -0.94
CA GLU A 43 -5.95 -13.56 -1.30
C GLU A 43 -5.69 -14.46 -0.08
N THR A 44 -5.05 -13.94 0.96
CA THR A 44 -4.85 -14.64 2.23
C THR A 44 -6.16 -14.84 2.97
N LEU A 45 -6.98 -13.79 3.11
CA LEU A 45 -8.27 -13.85 3.80
C LEU A 45 -9.22 -14.87 3.17
N LYS A 46 -9.18 -15.05 1.84
CA LYS A 46 -9.96 -16.08 1.12
C LYS A 46 -9.56 -17.52 1.49
N ARG A 47 -8.32 -17.74 1.93
CA ARG A 47 -7.76 -19.06 2.22
C ARG A 47 -7.89 -19.45 3.68
N LEU A 48 -8.30 -18.53 4.55
CA LEU A 48 -8.45 -18.81 5.97
C LEU A 48 -9.75 -19.56 6.24
N PRO A 49 -9.74 -20.58 7.11
CA PRO A 49 -10.95 -21.31 7.49
C PRO A 49 -11.94 -20.46 8.29
N GLN A 50 -11.45 -19.42 8.97
CA GLN A 50 -12.25 -18.46 9.73
C GLN A 50 -11.74 -17.05 9.45
N LYS A 51 -12.67 -16.08 9.35
CA LYS A 51 -12.29 -14.68 9.19
C LYS A 51 -11.65 -14.14 10.47
N PRO A 52 -10.48 -13.47 10.38
CA PRO A 52 -9.90 -12.79 11.52
C PRO A 52 -10.79 -11.65 12.01
N GLU A 53 -10.54 -11.21 13.24
CA GLU A 53 -11.18 -10.02 13.77
C GLU A 53 -10.78 -8.77 12.97
N PRO A 54 -11.68 -7.77 12.85
CA PRO A 54 -11.40 -6.55 12.09
C PRO A 54 -10.10 -5.85 12.49
N ILE A 55 -9.79 -5.79 13.79
CA ILE A 55 -8.56 -5.18 14.30
C ILE A 55 -7.30 -5.86 13.75
N VAL A 56 -7.34 -7.18 13.57
CA VAL A 56 -6.22 -7.96 13.01
C VAL A 56 -6.09 -7.68 11.52
N ILE A 57 -7.21 -7.52 10.82
CA ILE A 57 -7.23 -7.14 9.40
C ILE A 57 -6.63 -5.75 9.20
N ASP A 58 -6.96 -4.80 10.07
CA ASP A 58 -6.43 -3.43 10.01
C ASP A 58 -4.91 -3.43 10.24
N GLN A 59 -4.43 -4.13 11.27
CA GLN A 59 -2.99 -4.28 11.55
C GLN A 59 -2.24 -4.96 10.39
N LEU A 60 -2.79 -6.03 9.83
CA LEU A 60 -2.21 -6.71 8.68
C LEU A 60 -2.23 -5.81 7.44
N THR A 61 -3.26 -4.99 7.27
CA THR A 61 -3.33 -4.01 6.18
C THR A 61 -2.20 -3.01 6.30
N GLU A 62 -2.02 -2.39 7.46
CA GLU A 62 -0.94 -1.43 7.70
C GLU A 62 0.43 -2.05 7.45
N HIS A 63 0.67 -3.26 7.94
CA HIS A 63 1.95 -3.94 7.77
C HIS A 63 2.20 -4.33 6.32
N LEU A 64 1.27 -5.06 5.70
CA LEU A 64 1.45 -5.61 4.34
C LEU A 64 1.51 -4.52 3.27
N THR A 65 0.78 -3.41 3.45
CA THR A 65 0.81 -2.29 2.50
C THR A 65 2.10 -1.48 2.56
N ALA A 66 2.83 -1.56 3.67
CA ALA A 66 4.15 -0.95 3.83
C ALA A 66 5.30 -1.82 3.30
N ILE A 67 5.07 -3.13 3.06
CA ILE A 67 6.12 -4.03 2.55
C ILE A 67 6.53 -3.60 1.13
N GLY A 68 7.79 -3.19 0.99
CA GLY A 68 8.36 -2.70 -0.27
C GLY A 68 8.11 -1.22 -0.53
N SER A 69 7.52 -0.50 0.44
CA SER A 69 7.53 0.97 0.50
C SER A 69 8.96 1.46 0.73
N ILE A 70 9.36 2.51 0.02
CA ILE A 70 10.67 3.17 0.20
C ILE A 70 10.60 4.27 1.25
N HIS A 71 9.44 4.88 1.42
CA HIS A 71 9.18 5.81 2.52
C HIS A 71 8.51 5.06 3.66
N GLN A 72 9.05 5.22 4.86
CA GLN A 72 8.52 4.56 6.05
C GLN A 72 7.20 5.23 6.44
N THR A 73 6.10 4.48 6.37
CA THR A 73 4.86 4.89 7.01
C THR A 73 5.04 4.81 8.54
N PRO A 74 4.38 5.67 9.35
CA PRO A 74 4.54 5.68 10.81
C PRO A 74 4.31 4.33 11.51
N ALA A 75 3.51 3.44 10.90
CA ALA A 75 3.30 2.07 11.38
C ALA A 75 4.58 1.21 11.38
N GLN A 76 5.56 1.52 10.52
CA GLN A 76 6.84 0.83 10.40
C GLN A 76 7.84 1.23 11.51
N LEU A 77 7.57 2.33 12.23
CA LEU A 77 8.41 2.86 13.31
C LEU A 77 8.03 2.35 14.70
N ARG A 78 6.99 1.52 14.82
CA ARG A 78 6.60 0.89 16.10
C ARG A 78 7.10 -0.56 16.15
N PRO A 79 8.25 -0.83 16.79
CA PRO A 79 8.56 -2.20 17.19
C PRO A 79 7.55 -2.61 18.28
N GLY A 80 6.95 -3.79 18.09
CA GLY A 80 6.18 -4.47 19.14
C GLY A 80 7.08 -4.98 20.26
#